data_AF-A0A0F9APT9-F1
#
_entry.id   AF-A0A0F9APT9-F1
#
_cell.length_a   1.000
_cell.length_b   1.000
_cell.length_c   1.000
_cell.angle_alpha   90.00
_cell.angle_beta   90.00
_cell.angle_gamma   90.00
#
_symmetry.space_group_name_H-M   'P 1'
#
loop_
_entity.id
_entity.type
_entity.pdbx_description
1 polymer ?
#
loop_
_entity_poly.entity_id
_entity_poly.type
_entity_poly.pdbx_seq_one_letter_code
_entity_poly.pdbx_strand_id
1 'polypeptide(L)'
;FYIFDSISGDVLPTGYNWGDTVWCHTDTYTYKDYLFAFSRKHDEAIEEDPRRHQGSKDWPYLRLAEVYLHLAEAQFKEGNLGGAVSSINTIRARANADPITQADLSIDFLLDERARELFGEGHRRYHLLRNNKWMERTLLYNDAVNDKDPLGWGSIGPISPRDLLLPIPQTVIDANLDAVLPQNPGF
;
A
#
# COMPACT_ATOMS: atom_id res chain seq x y z
N PHE A 1 -6.14 31.30 -29.26
CA PHE A 1 -6.57 31.82 -27.95
C PHE A 1 -5.58 31.30 -26.92
N TYR A 2 -4.58 32.09 -26.56
CA TYR A 2 -3.61 31.73 -25.52
C TYR A 2 -4.02 32.38 -24.21
N ILE A 3 -4.01 31.59 -23.14
CA ILE A 3 -4.23 32.05 -21.76
C ILE A 3 -2.88 32.56 -21.25
N PHE A 4 -2.83 33.84 -20.90
CA PHE A 4 -1.73 34.47 -20.16
C PHE A 4 -1.87 34.06 -18.69
N ASP A 5 -0.87 33.38 -18.14
CA ASP A 5 -0.75 33.17 -16.69
C ASP A 5 0.19 34.24 -16.13
N SER A 6 -0.39 35.39 -15.80
CA SER A 6 0.17 36.30 -14.83
C SER A 6 -0.95 36.68 -13.88
N ILE A 7 -0.72 36.50 -12.58
CA ILE A 7 -1.66 36.78 -11.48
C ILE A 7 -2.22 38.24 -11.53
N SER A 8 -1.61 39.11 -12.34
CA SER A 8 -2.18 40.34 -12.87
C SER A 8 -2.22 40.25 -14.42
N GLY A 9 -3.37 39.91 -15.00
CA GLY A 9 -3.52 39.49 -16.41
C GLY A 9 -3.33 40.56 -17.50
N ASP A 10 -2.69 41.69 -17.21
CA ASP A 10 -2.68 42.88 -18.08
C ASP A 10 -1.27 43.39 -18.48
N VAL A 11 -0.19 42.65 -18.20
CA VAL A 11 1.17 43.09 -18.55
C VAL A 11 1.75 42.18 -19.64
N LEU A 12 1.90 42.72 -20.85
CA LEU A 12 2.59 42.05 -21.95
C LEU A 12 4.11 41.98 -21.69
N PRO A 13 4.83 40.94 -22.17
CA PRO A 13 6.28 40.90 -22.13
C PRO A 13 6.88 42.08 -22.90
N THR A 14 7.99 42.61 -22.39
CA THR A 14 8.71 43.74 -23.00
C THR A 14 9.01 43.48 -24.48
N GLY A 15 8.49 44.33 -25.37
CA GLY A 15 8.73 44.26 -26.82
C GLY A 15 7.60 43.64 -27.66
N TYR A 16 6.48 43.25 -27.04
CA TYR A 16 5.29 42.73 -27.74
C TYR A 16 4.11 43.69 -27.66
N ASN A 17 3.34 43.80 -28.75
CA ASN A 17 2.09 44.56 -28.82
C ASN A 17 0.86 43.64 -28.76
N TRP A 18 -0.29 44.21 -28.41
CA TRP A 18 -1.57 43.50 -28.48
C TRP A 18 -1.87 43.03 -29.89
N GLY A 19 -2.03 41.71 -30.08
CA GLY A 19 -2.24 41.06 -31.37
C GLY A 19 -1.00 40.34 -31.92
N ASP A 20 0.17 40.56 -31.33
CA ASP A 20 1.38 39.81 -31.71
C ASP A 20 1.29 38.35 -31.24
N THR A 21 1.85 37.44 -32.04
CA THR A 21 1.94 36.03 -31.67
C THR A 21 3.09 35.83 -30.69
N VAL A 22 2.78 35.54 -29.43
CA VAL A 22 3.77 35.19 -28.42
C VAL A 22 3.93 33.67 -28.41
N TRP A 23 5.15 33.18 -28.58
CA TRP A 23 5.46 31.76 -28.45
C TRP A 23 5.70 31.43 -26.98
N CYS A 24 4.80 30.65 -26.37
CA CYS A 24 5.08 30.09 -25.05
C CYS A 24 6.18 29.03 -25.19
N HIS A 25 7.33 29.25 -24.55
CA HIS A 25 8.22 28.15 -24.23
C HIS A 25 7.61 27.43 -23.04
N THR A 26 6.91 26.33 -23.29
CA THR A 26 6.66 25.37 -22.21
C THR A 26 7.99 24.69 -21.95
N ASP A 27 8.51 24.80 -20.73
CA ASP A 27 9.62 23.95 -20.30
C ASP A 27 9.27 22.50 -20.66
N THR A 28 10.26 21.75 -21.16
CA THR A 28 10.09 20.36 -21.54
C THR A 28 9.66 19.56 -20.30
N TYR A 29 8.35 19.41 -20.08
CA TYR A 29 7.81 18.56 -19.02
C TYR A 29 8.21 17.13 -19.35
N THR A 30 9.30 16.68 -18.76
CA THR A 30 9.72 15.29 -18.81
C THR A 30 8.86 14.56 -17.80
N TYR A 31 7.70 14.04 -18.24
CA TYR A 31 7.04 13.00 -17.47
C TYR A 31 8.02 11.82 -17.40
N LYS A 32 8.60 11.60 -16.23
CA LYS A 32 9.16 10.28 -15.94
C LYS A 32 7.95 9.36 -15.79
N ASP A 33 7.56 8.73 -16.89
CA ASP A 33 6.57 7.67 -16.88
C ASP A 33 7.17 6.47 -16.17
N TYR A 34 7.10 6.49 -14.83
CA TYR A 34 7.37 5.33 -14.01
C TYR A 34 6.23 4.34 -14.27
N LEU A 35 6.45 3.40 -15.19
CA LEU A 35 5.61 2.22 -15.29
C LEU A 35 5.84 1.37 -14.04
N PHE A 36 5.05 1.63 -13.01
CA PHE A 36 5.04 0.78 -11.82
C PHE A 36 4.48 -0.58 -12.18
N ALA A 37 5.13 -1.65 -11.70
CA ALA A 37 4.51 -2.96 -11.74
C ALA A 37 3.21 -2.90 -10.94
N PHE A 38 2.08 -2.99 -11.63
CA PHE A 38 0.76 -3.07 -11.02
C PHE A 38 0.19 -4.46 -11.25
N SER A 39 -0.59 -4.92 -10.28
CA SER A 39 -1.26 -6.21 -10.40
C SER A 39 -2.47 -6.10 -11.30
N ARG A 40 -2.57 -6.96 -12.32
CA ARG A 40 -3.79 -7.12 -13.14
C ARG A 40 -4.87 -7.98 -12.47
N LYS A 41 -4.64 -8.41 -11.23
CA LYS A 41 -5.53 -9.32 -10.51
C LYS A 41 -6.94 -8.78 -10.36
N HIS A 42 -7.07 -7.48 -10.08
CA HIS A 42 -8.36 -6.80 -9.93
C HIS A 42 -8.68 -5.90 -11.13
N ASP A 43 -7.90 -6.01 -12.20
CA ASP A 43 -8.11 -5.26 -13.43
C ASP A 43 -9.30 -5.85 -14.20
N GLU A 44 -10.13 -4.98 -14.77
CA GLU A 44 -11.29 -5.30 -15.57
C GLU A 44 -11.29 -4.37 -16.77
N ALA A 45 -11.09 -4.96 -17.95
CA ALA A 45 -11.23 -4.27 -19.22
C ALA A 45 -12.49 -4.80 -19.89
N ILE A 46 -13.39 -3.89 -20.26
CA ILE A 46 -14.58 -4.18 -21.05
C ILE A 46 -14.23 -3.86 -22.50
N GLU A 47 -14.31 -4.85 -23.39
CA GLU A 47 -13.84 -4.74 -24.78
C GLU A 47 -14.63 -3.68 -25.57
N GLU A 48 -15.91 -3.51 -25.25
CA GLU A 48 -16.82 -2.57 -25.90
C GLU A 48 -16.55 -1.11 -25.52
N ASP A 49 -15.98 -0.85 -24.35
CA ASP A 49 -15.63 0.49 -23.90
C ASP A 49 -14.34 0.47 -23.06
N PRO A 50 -13.17 0.56 -23.70
CA PRO A 50 -11.89 0.58 -23.00
C PRO A 50 -11.67 1.85 -22.14
N ARG A 51 -12.57 2.84 -22.20
CA ARG A 51 -12.51 4.05 -21.35
C ARG A 51 -13.41 3.95 -20.12
N ARG A 52 -14.14 2.85 -19.96
CA ARG A 52 -15.06 2.67 -18.85
C ARG A 52 -14.29 2.59 -17.53
N HIS A 53 -14.63 3.46 -16.59
CA HIS A 53 -13.99 3.51 -15.26
C HIS A 53 -14.69 2.67 -14.19
N GLN A 54 -15.83 2.05 -14.52
CA GLN A 54 -16.60 1.22 -13.60
C GLN A 54 -16.32 -0.26 -13.88
N GLY A 55 -15.80 -0.95 -12.86
CA GLY A 55 -15.64 -2.41 -12.85
C GLY A 55 -16.64 -3.08 -11.90
N SER A 56 -17.09 -4.28 -12.27
CA SER A 56 -17.97 -5.17 -11.53
C SER A 56 -17.31 -6.47 -11.07
N LYS A 57 -15.98 -6.56 -11.13
CA LYS A 57 -15.21 -7.75 -10.78
C LYS A 57 -15.41 -8.20 -9.33
N ASP A 58 -15.66 -9.49 -9.15
CA ASP A 58 -15.80 -10.11 -7.84
C ASP A 58 -14.52 -9.96 -7.00
N TRP A 59 -14.69 -9.59 -5.74
CA TRP A 59 -13.60 -9.51 -4.77
C TRP A 59 -13.70 -10.67 -3.77
N PRO A 60 -12.76 -11.63 -3.79
CA PRO A 60 -12.78 -12.71 -2.82
C PRO A 60 -12.49 -12.16 -1.41
N TYR A 61 -13.47 -12.26 -0.52
CA TYR A 61 -13.30 -11.83 0.88
C TYR A 61 -12.58 -12.88 1.73
N LEU A 62 -12.84 -14.17 1.45
CA LEU A 62 -12.21 -15.30 2.12
C LEU A 62 -11.91 -16.39 1.10
N ARG A 63 -10.79 -17.08 1.28
CA ARG A 63 -10.42 -18.23 0.44
C ARG A 63 -9.64 -19.27 1.22
N LEU A 64 -9.71 -20.51 0.75
CA LEU A 64 -9.09 -21.65 1.42
C LEU A 64 -7.58 -21.47 1.65
N ALA A 65 -6.87 -20.81 0.74
CA ALA A 65 -5.46 -20.55 0.92
C ALA A 65 -5.13 -19.70 2.16
N GLU A 66 -6.00 -18.74 2.51
CA GLU A 66 -5.84 -17.98 3.73
C GLU A 66 -5.98 -18.87 4.97
N VAL A 67 -6.90 -19.83 4.94
CA VAL A 67 -7.11 -20.79 6.03
C VAL A 67 -5.86 -21.65 6.24
N TYR A 68 -5.22 -22.13 5.17
CA TYR A 68 -3.94 -22.84 5.27
C TYR A 68 -2.81 -21.99 5.84
N LEU A 69 -2.75 -20.70 5.47
CA LEU A 69 -1.76 -19.77 6.03
C LEU A 69 -2.00 -19.53 7.53
N HIS A 70 -3.25 -19.39 7.96
CA HIS A 70 -3.59 -19.28 9.39
C HIS A 70 -3.26 -20.57 10.14
N LEU A 71 -3.55 -21.74 9.53
CA LEU A 71 -3.22 -23.03 10.09
C LEU A 71 -1.69 -23.20 10.26
N ALA A 72 -0.91 -22.88 9.23
CA ALA A 72 0.55 -22.95 9.29
C ALA A 72 1.12 -22.05 10.39
N GLU A 73 0.58 -20.83 10.54
CA GLU A 73 1.00 -19.93 11.62
C GLU A 73 0.61 -20.42 13.01
N ALA A 74 -0.60 -20.96 13.18
CA ALA A 74 -1.04 -21.54 14.44
C ALA A 74 -0.17 -22.73 14.85
N GLN A 75 0.09 -23.66 13.92
CA GLN A 75 0.96 -24.82 14.13
C GLN A 75 2.39 -24.40 14.46
N PHE A 76 2.92 -23.37 13.79
CA PHE A 76 4.23 -22.81 14.13
C PHE A 76 4.28 -22.29 15.56
N LYS A 77 3.26 -21.55 16.00
CA LYS A 77 3.15 -21.01 17.37
C LYS A 77 2.94 -22.09 18.43
N GLU A 78 2.31 -23.20 18.06
CA GLU A 78 2.15 -24.38 18.92
C GLU A 78 3.45 -25.22 19.04
N GLY A 79 4.44 -24.97 18.17
CA GLY A 79 5.66 -25.77 18.09
C GLY A 79 5.54 -27.01 17.19
N ASN A 80 4.40 -27.20 16.52
CA ASN A 80 4.20 -28.23 15.50
C ASN A 80 4.81 -27.82 14.16
N LEU A 81 6.15 -27.79 14.11
CA LEU A 81 6.89 -27.34 12.92
C LEU A 81 6.66 -28.26 11.70
N GLY A 82 6.50 -29.56 11.92
CA GLY A 82 6.17 -30.52 10.86
C GLY A 82 4.83 -30.22 10.20
N GLY A 83 3.80 -29.98 11.01
CA GLY A 83 2.48 -29.58 10.52
C GLY A 83 2.52 -28.25 9.77
N ALA A 84 3.23 -27.25 10.31
CA ALA A 84 3.35 -25.95 9.68
C ALA A 84 4.00 -26.03 8.29
N VAL A 85 5.07 -26.83 8.14
CA VAL A 85 5.73 -27.09 6.84
C VAL A 85 4.78 -27.80 5.86
N SER A 86 4.00 -28.78 6.31
CA SER A 86 3.02 -29.44 5.44
C SER A 86 1.93 -28.48 4.96
N SER A 87 1.40 -27.64 5.86
CA SER A 87 0.37 -26.65 5.54
C SER A 87 0.86 -25.61 4.53
N ILE A 88 2.07 -25.07 4.72
CA ILE A 88 2.62 -24.05 3.82
C ILE A 88 3.04 -24.63 2.46
N ASN A 89 3.60 -25.86 2.44
CA ASN A 89 3.97 -26.52 1.19
C ASN A 89 2.75 -26.87 0.34
N THR A 90 1.56 -27.06 0.94
CA THR A 90 0.31 -27.21 0.19
C THR A 90 0.03 -25.98 -0.69
N ILE A 91 0.25 -24.77 -0.15
CA ILE A 91 0.05 -23.50 -0.86
C ILE A 91 1.14 -23.26 -1.90
N ARG A 92 2.39 -23.56 -1.55
CA ARG A 92 3.55 -23.42 -2.43
C ARG A 92 3.46 -24.36 -3.63
N ALA A 93 3.10 -25.63 -3.42
CA ALA A 93 2.90 -26.59 -4.50
C ALA A 93 1.82 -26.11 -5.48
N ARG A 94 0.68 -25.60 -4.98
CA ARG A 94 -0.37 -25.04 -5.84
C ARG A 94 0.07 -23.77 -6.58
N ALA A 95 1.01 -23.00 -6.03
CA ALA A 95 1.63 -21.85 -6.69
C ALA A 95 2.84 -22.21 -7.57
N ASN A 96 3.19 -23.50 -7.68
CA ASN A 96 4.39 -23.97 -8.36
C ASN A 96 5.69 -23.33 -7.82
N ALA A 97 5.75 -23.10 -6.51
CA ALA A 97 6.91 -22.62 -5.79
C ALA A 97 7.65 -23.77 -5.10
N ASP A 98 8.98 -23.64 -4.95
CA ASP A 98 9.81 -24.69 -4.35
C ASP A 98 9.37 -25.02 -2.92
N PRO A 99 9.28 -26.30 -2.52
CA PRO A 99 8.93 -26.64 -1.15
C PRO A 99 9.98 -26.13 -0.17
N ILE A 100 9.55 -25.83 1.06
CA ILE A 100 10.45 -25.49 2.15
C ILE A 100 10.60 -26.62 3.16
N THR A 101 11.67 -26.53 3.95
CA THR A 101 11.95 -27.40 5.09
C THR A 101 11.67 -26.68 6.41
N GLN A 102 11.79 -27.39 7.53
CA GLN A 102 11.69 -26.77 8.86
C GLN A 102 12.79 -25.74 9.11
N ALA A 103 13.96 -25.87 8.46
CA ALA A 103 15.07 -24.94 8.64
C ALA A 103 14.78 -23.55 8.04
N ASP A 104 13.94 -23.50 7.02
CA ASP A 104 13.52 -22.26 6.35
C ASP A 104 12.34 -21.59 7.08
N LEU A 105 11.66 -22.35 7.94
CA LEU A 105 10.42 -21.93 8.58
C LEU A 105 10.71 -20.90 9.68
N SER A 106 10.13 -19.72 9.53
CA SER A 106 10.12 -18.67 10.53
C SER A 106 8.81 -17.88 10.45
N ILE A 107 8.49 -17.12 11.51
CA ILE A 107 7.36 -16.20 11.47
C ILE A 107 7.53 -15.19 10.32
N ASP A 108 8.77 -14.80 10.05
CA ASP A 108 9.09 -13.86 8.99
C ASP A 108 8.85 -14.47 7.61
N PHE A 109 9.24 -15.72 7.40
CA PHE A 109 8.94 -16.48 6.19
C PHE A 109 7.42 -16.61 5.96
N LEU A 110 6.66 -16.98 6.99
CA LEU A 110 5.21 -17.15 6.90
C LEU A 110 4.51 -15.83 6.54
N LEU A 111 4.96 -14.71 7.12
CA LEU A 111 4.44 -13.39 6.81
C LEU A 111 4.74 -12.95 5.37
N ASP A 112 5.89 -13.35 4.83
CA ASP A 112 6.28 -13.05 3.46
C ASP A 112 5.52 -13.93 2.45
N GLU A 113 5.31 -15.21 2.77
CA GLU A 113 4.50 -16.10 1.95
C GLU A 113 3.05 -15.63 1.92
N ARG A 114 2.52 -15.18 3.06
CA ARG A 114 1.20 -14.54 3.12
C ARG A 114 1.10 -13.30 2.23
N ALA A 115 2.14 -12.47 2.18
CA ALA A 115 2.15 -11.27 1.35
C ALA A 115 2.15 -11.59 -0.15
N ARG A 116 2.91 -12.61 -0.58
CA ARG A 116 2.90 -13.09 -1.97
C ARG A 116 1.54 -13.69 -2.35
N GLU A 117 1.03 -14.54 -1.48
CA GLU A 117 -0.18 -15.31 -1.73
C GLU A 117 -1.44 -14.45 -1.72
N LEU A 118 -1.57 -13.54 -0.75
CA LEU A 118 -2.73 -12.65 -0.57
C LEU A 118 -2.45 -11.22 -1.07
N PHE A 119 -1.59 -11.04 -2.07
CA PHE A 119 -1.39 -9.72 -2.66
C PHE A 119 -2.72 -9.15 -3.16
N GLY A 120 -3.03 -7.92 -2.77
CA GLY A 120 -4.29 -7.24 -3.08
C GLY A 120 -5.47 -7.62 -2.18
N GLU A 121 -5.50 -8.81 -1.60
CA GLU A 121 -6.65 -9.31 -0.83
C GLU A 121 -6.44 -9.29 0.69
N GLY A 122 -5.18 -9.40 1.13
CA GLY A 122 -4.84 -9.64 2.53
C GLY A 122 -4.77 -8.37 3.37
N HIS A 123 -5.20 -8.48 4.62
CA HIS A 123 -5.07 -7.41 5.61
C HIS A 123 -3.66 -7.31 6.20
N ARG A 124 -2.67 -6.99 5.37
CA ARG A 124 -1.22 -7.03 5.71
C ARG A 124 -0.90 -6.30 7.03
N ARG A 125 -1.46 -5.10 7.24
CA ARG A 125 -1.25 -4.30 8.47
C ARG A 125 -1.64 -5.09 9.73
N TYR A 126 -2.80 -5.73 9.76
CA TYR A 126 -3.28 -6.45 10.93
C TYR A 126 -2.44 -7.70 11.24
N HIS A 127 -2.01 -8.44 10.21
CA HIS A 127 -1.11 -9.60 10.42
C HIS A 127 0.26 -9.19 10.96
N LEU A 128 0.77 -8.04 10.53
CA LEU A 128 2.01 -7.49 11.05
C LEU A 128 1.87 -7.00 12.49
N LEU A 129 0.79 -6.27 12.81
CA LEU A 129 0.53 -5.75 14.16
C LEU A 129 0.42 -6.88 15.18
N ARG A 130 -0.40 -7.90 14.91
CA ARG A 130 -0.60 -9.03 15.84
C ARG A 130 0.64 -9.92 16.04
N ASN A 131 1.64 -9.78 15.17
CA ASN A 131 2.92 -10.48 15.29
C ASN A 131 4.06 -9.55 15.75
N ASN A 132 3.76 -8.31 16.15
CA ASN A 132 4.74 -7.30 16.55
C ASN A 132 5.81 -7.00 15.47
N LYS A 133 5.46 -7.20 14.20
CA LYS A 133 6.36 -7.03 13.05
C LYS A 133 6.09 -5.76 12.24
N TRP A 134 5.03 -5.01 12.54
CA TRP A 134 4.63 -3.86 11.72
C TRP A 134 5.72 -2.80 11.62
N MET A 135 6.23 -2.30 12.75
CA MET A 135 7.25 -1.25 12.74
C MET A 135 8.56 -1.72 12.07
N GLU A 136 9.06 -2.90 12.46
CA GLU A 136 10.25 -3.53 11.88
C GLU A 136 10.15 -3.64 10.35
N ARG A 137 9.03 -4.18 9.84
CA ARG A 137 8.84 -4.44 8.41
C ARG A 137 8.54 -3.17 7.61
N THR A 138 7.81 -2.22 8.18
CA THR A 138 7.56 -0.94 7.53
C THR A 138 8.86 -0.15 7.39
N LEU A 139 9.70 -0.10 8.43
CA LEU A 139 11.02 0.53 8.35
C LEU A 139 11.97 -0.22 7.41
N LEU A 140 11.79 -1.53 7.19
CA LEU A 140 12.67 -2.27 6.28
C LEU A 140 12.29 -2.07 4.80
N TYR A 141 11.00 -2.01 4.47
CA TYR A 141 10.51 -2.12 3.08
C TYR A 141 9.74 -0.91 2.56
N ASN A 142 9.42 0.09 3.39
CA ASN A 142 8.73 1.30 2.94
C ASN A 142 9.71 2.47 2.80
N ASP A 143 10.17 2.72 1.58
CA ASP A 143 11.13 3.80 1.29
C ASP A 143 10.59 5.20 1.63
N ALA A 144 9.27 5.41 1.56
CA ALA A 144 8.65 6.68 1.91
C ALA A 144 8.79 7.05 3.41
N VAL A 145 8.96 6.04 4.27
CA VAL A 145 9.17 6.22 5.71
C VAL A 145 10.65 6.44 6.04
N ASN A 146 11.54 5.97 5.17
CA ASN A 146 12.98 5.97 5.40
C ASN A 146 13.72 7.14 4.73
N ASP A 147 12.99 8.12 4.20
CA ASP A 147 13.57 9.20 3.39
C ASP A 147 14.38 8.66 2.19
N LYS A 148 14.00 7.47 1.71
CA LYS A 148 14.60 6.80 0.56
C LYS A 148 13.72 6.88 -0.67
N ASP A 149 12.66 7.69 -0.64
CA ASP A 149 11.68 7.80 -1.71
C ASP A 149 12.39 8.15 -3.04
N PRO A 150 12.58 7.17 -3.95
CA PRO A 150 13.31 7.39 -5.18
C PRO A 150 12.50 8.19 -6.20
N LEU A 151 11.23 8.44 -5.88
CA LEU A 151 10.26 9.08 -6.75
C LEU A 151 9.97 10.53 -6.34
N GLY A 152 10.41 10.98 -5.16
CA GLY A 152 10.31 12.37 -4.71
C GLY A 152 8.89 12.87 -4.44
N TRP A 153 7.94 11.97 -4.15
CA TRP A 153 6.55 12.30 -3.78
C TRP A 153 6.45 12.82 -2.34
N GLY A 154 7.53 12.66 -1.57
CA GLY A 154 7.69 13.22 -0.25
C GLY A 154 7.90 12.13 0.79
N SER A 155 8.87 12.38 1.68
CA SER A 155 9.05 11.57 2.87
C SER A 155 7.93 11.86 3.86
N ILE A 156 7.26 10.80 4.34
CA ILE A 156 6.26 10.93 5.42
C ILE A 156 6.91 10.92 6.81
N GLY A 157 8.24 10.92 6.86
CA GLY A 157 9.03 10.85 8.08
C GLY A 157 9.04 9.45 8.70
N PRO A 158 9.94 9.22 9.68
CA PRO A 158 10.00 7.92 10.35
C PRO A 158 8.71 7.68 11.13
N ILE A 159 8.15 6.48 10.97
CA ILE A 159 7.08 6.02 11.84
C ILE A 159 7.59 5.90 13.28
N SER A 160 6.68 6.03 14.23
CA SER A 160 6.93 5.99 15.66
C SER A 160 5.98 5.03 16.37
N PRO A 161 6.21 4.69 17.65
CA PRO A 161 5.33 3.80 18.39
C PRO A 161 3.86 4.25 18.45
N ARG A 162 3.56 5.56 18.32
CA ARG A 162 2.17 6.05 18.27
C ARG A 162 1.41 5.51 17.06
N ASP A 163 2.11 5.28 15.94
CA ASP A 163 1.51 4.93 14.65
C ASP A 163 1.08 3.45 14.57
N LEU A 164 1.32 2.68 15.64
CA LEU A 164 0.74 1.34 15.82
C LEU A 164 -0.79 1.40 15.91
N LEU A 165 -1.33 2.43 16.57
CA LEU A 165 -2.75 2.65 16.74
C LEU A 165 -3.17 3.91 15.98
N LEU A 166 -4.37 3.88 15.39
CA LEU A 166 -4.96 5.09 14.80
C LEU A 166 -5.51 5.99 15.91
N PRO A 167 -5.54 7.32 15.72
CA PRO A 167 -6.20 8.20 16.67
C PRO A 167 -7.69 7.87 16.76
N ILE A 168 -8.24 7.92 17.96
CA ILE A 168 -9.69 7.93 18.17
C ILE A 168 -10.19 9.28 17.62
N PRO A 169 -11.20 9.31 16.74
CA PRO A 169 -11.73 10.57 16.22
C PRO A 169 -12.18 11.50 17.34
N GLN A 170 -11.77 12.77 17.28
CA GLN A 170 -12.07 13.75 18.34
C GLN A 170 -13.58 13.89 18.58
N THR A 171 -14.38 13.82 17.53
CA THR A 171 -15.85 13.86 17.63
C THR A 171 -16.43 12.71 18.45
N VAL A 172 -15.78 11.55 18.49
CA VAL A 172 -16.19 10.39 19.31
C VAL A 172 -15.82 10.63 20.78
N ILE A 173 -14.67 11.26 21.05
CA ILE A 173 -14.26 11.65 22.40
C ILE A 173 -15.20 12.73 22.95
N ASP A 174 -15.44 13.79 22.17
CA ASP A 174 -16.30 14.92 22.56
C ASP A 174 -17.76 14.52 22.77
N ALA A 175 -18.23 13.48 22.07
CA ALA A 175 -19.58 12.95 22.23
C ALA A 175 -19.78 12.15 23.54
N ASN A 176 -18.70 11.77 24.24
CA ASN A 176 -18.80 11.03 25.49
C ASN A 176 -19.02 11.98 26.67
N LEU A 177 -20.28 12.11 27.09
CA LEU A 177 -20.68 13.03 28.17
C LEU A 177 -20.48 12.44 29.57
N ASP A 178 -20.63 11.11 29.70
CA ASP A 178 -20.73 10.43 30.99
C ASP A 178 -19.40 9.81 31.44
N ALA A 179 -18.39 9.73 30.55
CA ALA A 179 -17.08 9.19 30.88
C ALA A 179 -15.96 9.87 30.07
N VAL A 180 -14.77 9.97 30.68
CA VAL A 180 -13.57 10.40 29.96
C VAL A 180 -13.10 9.25 29.07
N LEU A 181 -13.13 9.43 27.75
CA LEU A 181 -12.51 8.53 26.79
C LEU A 181 -11.08 9.02 26.49
N PRO A 182 -10.03 8.41 27.07
CA PRO A 182 -8.67 8.84 26.80
C PRO A 182 -8.27 8.50 25.35
N GLN A 183 -7.46 9.37 24.77
CA GLN A 183 -6.87 9.17 23.44
C GLN A 183 -5.79 8.08 23.48
N ASN A 184 -5.54 7.45 22.33
CA ASN A 184 -4.41 6.55 22.15
C ASN A 184 -3.07 7.27 22.41
N PRO A 185 -2.06 6.61 23.02
CA PRO A 185 -0.81 7.24 23.37
C PRO A 185 -0.13 7.96 22.20
N GLY A 186 0.23 9.23 22.38
CA GLY A 186 0.96 10.03 21.40
C GLY A 186 0.10 10.88 20.45
N PHE A 187 -1.22 10.93 20.67
CA PHE A 187 -2.17 11.81 19.99
C PHE A 187 -2.85 12.78 20.96
#